data_AF-A0A8X6M280-F1
#
_entry.id   AF-A0A8X6M280-F1
#
_cell.length_a   1.000
_cell.length_b   1.000
_cell.length_c   1.000
_cell.angle_alpha   90.00
_cell.angle_beta   90.00
_cell.angle_gamma   90.00
#
_symmetry.space_group_name_H-M   'P 1'
#
loop_
_entity.id
_entity.type
_entity.pdbx_description
1 polymer ?
#
loop_
_entity_poly.entity_id
_entity_poly.type
_entity_poly.pdbx_seq_one_letter_code
_entity_poly.pdbx_strand_id
1 'polypeptide(L)'
;MFRGARKEELILIADELGEIINPEMKVLDLKNLILNSDKYKTDKVFIDDYLDSIIADRKSKEEQERLTEQSKLEFEKIKLEQIKLEIELDNSNDEFGKITLSSAFGENVEAKLLKPLLLLTIILFESSNGLLGSDHG
;
A
#
# COMPACT_ATOMS: atom_id res chain seq x y z
N MET A 1 -9.43 -16.69 -29.74
CA MET A 1 -10.65 -16.21 -29.11
C MET A 1 -10.63 -16.45 -27.59
N PHE A 2 -11.30 -17.45 -27.01
CA PHE A 2 -11.63 -17.46 -25.56
C PHE A 2 -10.49 -17.76 -24.55
N ARG A 3 -9.23 -17.43 -24.83
CA ARG A 3 -8.13 -17.72 -23.90
C ARG A 3 -8.19 -16.74 -22.72
N GLY A 4 -8.29 -17.26 -21.51
CA GLY A 4 -8.35 -16.44 -20.29
C GLY A 4 -9.73 -15.87 -19.97
N ALA A 5 -10.75 -16.18 -20.79
CA ALA A 5 -12.14 -15.85 -20.52
C ALA A 5 -12.71 -16.71 -19.38
N ARG A 6 -13.41 -16.07 -18.44
CA ARG A 6 -14.18 -16.70 -17.35
C ARG A 6 -15.60 -17.02 -17.82
N LYS A 7 -16.32 -17.85 -17.04
CA LYS A 7 -17.69 -18.26 -17.38
C LYS A 7 -18.63 -17.04 -17.49
N GLU A 8 -18.49 -16.07 -16.58
CA GLU A 8 -19.35 -14.87 -16.57
C GLU A 8 -19.13 -14.00 -17.81
N GLU A 9 -17.89 -13.91 -18.29
CA GLU A 9 -17.53 -13.13 -19.48
C GLU A 9 -18.07 -13.80 -20.76
N LEU A 10 -18.06 -15.13 -20.81
CA LEU A 10 -18.68 -15.87 -21.91
C LEU A 10 -20.22 -15.74 -21.91
N ILE A 11 -20.83 -15.68 -20.72
CA ILE A 11 -22.27 -15.40 -20.59
C ILE A 11 -22.56 -14.01 -21.15
N LEU A 12 -21.75 -13.00 -20.81
CA LEU A 12 -21.92 -11.64 -21.32
C LEU A 12 -21.83 -11.59 -22.85
N ILE A 13 -20.86 -12.27 -23.46
CA ILE A 13 -20.75 -12.35 -24.92
C ILE A 13 -21.95 -13.05 -25.54
N ALA A 14 -22.40 -14.17 -24.98
CA ALA A 14 -23.58 -14.86 -25.49
C ALA A 14 -24.84 -13.99 -25.40
N ASP A 15 -24.97 -13.16 -24.36
CA ASP A 15 -26.10 -12.26 -24.16
C ASP A 15 -26.05 -11.08 -25.16
N GLU A 16 -24.87 -10.52 -25.39
CA GLU A 16 -24.63 -9.50 -26.42
C GLU A 16 -24.98 -10.01 -27.84
N LEU A 17 -24.70 -11.29 -28.10
CA LEU A 17 -25.11 -11.96 -29.34
C LEU A 17 -26.62 -12.26 -29.38
N GLY A 18 -27.35 -12.08 -28.29
CA GLY A 18 -28.78 -12.39 -28.18
C GLY A 18 -29.08 -13.89 -28.18
N GLU A 19 -28.10 -14.70 -27.77
CA GLU A 19 -28.28 -16.14 -27.60
C GLU A 19 -29.03 -16.45 -26.31
N ILE A 20 -29.78 -17.55 -26.28
CA ILE A 20 -30.52 -17.95 -25.09
C ILE A 20 -29.57 -18.68 -24.13
N ILE A 21 -29.40 -18.13 -22.93
CA ILE A 21 -28.47 -18.64 -21.94
C ILE A 21 -29.22 -19.33 -20.79
N ASN A 22 -28.80 -20.55 -20.46
CA ASN A 22 -29.11 -21.20 -19.20
C ASN A 22 -27.93 -21.03 -18.20
N PRO A 23 -28.16 -20.54 -16.96
CA PRO A 23 -27.11 -20.39 -15.93
C PRO A 23 -26.27 -21.65 -15.68
N GLU A 24 -26.86 -22.84 -15.88
CA GLU A 24 -26.22 -24.13 -15.66
C GLU A 24 -25.32 -24.59 -16.82
N MET A 25 -25.28 -23.85 -17.94
CA MET A 25 -24.42 -24.21 -19.07
C MET A 25 -22.95 -24.28 -18.68
N LYS A 26 -22.24 -25.26 -19.22
CA LYS A 26 -20.80 -25.39 -19.01
C LYS A 26 -20.07 -24.42 -19.91
N VAL A 27 -18.83 -24.11 -19.53
CA VAL A 27 -17.93 -23.24 -20.31
C VAL A 27 -17.77 -23.73 -21.75
N LEU A 28 -17.69 -25.05 -21.96
CA LEU A 28 -17.57 -25.62 -23.30
C LEU A 28 -18.84 -25.36 -24.14
N ASP A 29 -20.02 -25.52 -23.53
CA ASP A 29 -21.30 -25.31 -24.21
C ASP A 29 -21.49 -23.84 -24.58
N LEU A 30 -21.12 -22.91 -23.68
CA LEU A 30 -21.11 -21.47 -23.95
C LEU A 30 -20.18 -21.11 -25.12
N LYS A 31 -18.97 -21.67 -25.16
CA LYS A 31 -18.04 -21.43 -26.28
C LYS A 31 -18.62 -21.94 -27.60
N ASN A 32 -19.23 -23.12 -27.59
CA ASN A 32 -19.86 -23.69 -28.78
C ASN A 32 -21.06 -22.85 -29.22
N LEU A 33 -21.88 -22.36 -28.29
CA LEU A 33 -23.01 -21.48 -28.57
C LEU A 33 -22.55 -20.20 -29.30
N ILE A 34 -21.55 -19.51 -28.72
CA ILE A 34 -20.98 -18.28 -29.30
C ILE A 34 -20.41 -18.54 -30.69
N LEU A 35 -19.57 -19.58 -30.86
CA LEU A 35 -18.93 -19.88 -32.15
C LEU A 35 -19.93 -20.24 -33.25
N ASN A 36 -21.10 -20.78 -32.87
CA ASN A 36 -22.14 -21.15 -33.82
C ASN A 36 -23.13 -20.02 -34.11
N SER A 37 -23.14 -18.94 -33.33
CA SER A 37 -24.00 -17.77 -33.53
C SER A 37 -23.75 -17.11 -34.90
N ASP A 38 -24.84 -16.77 -35.59
CA ASP A 38 -24.76 -16.07 -36.88
C ASP A 38 -24.18 -14.66 -36.72
N LYS A 39 -24.48 -13.98 -35.61
CA LYS A 39 -23.91 -12.66 -35.30
C LYS A 39 -22.41 -12.74 -35.08
N TYR A 40 -21.94 -13.76 -34.35
CA TYR A 40 -20.50 -13.96 -34.16
C TYR A 40 -19.79 -14.25 -35.48
N LYS A 41 -20.37 -15.08 -36.35
CA LYS A 41 -19.78 -15.36 -37.68
C LYS A 41 -19.76 -14.12 -38.57
N THR A 42 -20.75 -13.26 -38.44
CA THR A 42 -20.87 -12.02 -39.23
C THR A 42 -19.88 -10.96 -38.76
N ASP A 43 -19.74 -10.78 -37.45
CA ASP A 43 -18.91 -9.71 -36.86
C ASP A 43 -17.85 -10.24 -35.89
N LYS A 44 -17.13 -11.26 -36.36
CA LYS A 44 -16.16 -12.00 -35.54
C LYS A 44 -15.10 -11.10 -34.91
N VAL A 45 -14.57 -10.14 -35.68
CA VAL A 45 -13.47 -9.28 -35.25
C VAL A 45 -13.92 -8.40 -34.09
N PHE A 46 -15.09 -7.76 -34.21
CA PHE A 46 -15.64 -6.94 -33.13
C PHE A 46 -15.86 -7.74 -31.86
N ILE A 47 -16.43 -8.95 -31.95
CA ILE A 47 -16.71 -9.77 -30.78
C ILE A 47 -15.41 -10.29 -30.12
N ASP A 48 -14.40 -10.64 -30.92
CA ASP A 48 -13.07 -10.98 -30.41
C ASP A 48 -12.45 -9.79 -29.64
N ASP A 49 -12.43 -8.60 -30.24
CA ASP A 49 -11.88 -7.38 -29.64
C ASP A 49 -12.66 -6.97 -28.38
N TYR A 50 -13.98 -7.10 -28.39
CA TYR A 50 -14.83 -6.81 -27.25
C TYR A 50 -14.55 -7.74 -26.07
N LEU A 51 -14.42 -9.05 -26.32
CA LEU A 51 -14.03 -10.01 -25.28
C LEU A 51 -12.63 -9.73 -24.74
N ASP A 52 -11.67 -9.41 -25.60
CA ASP A 52 -10.32 -9.07 -25.18
C ASP A 52 -10.30 -7.81 -24.30
N SER A 53 -11.12 -6.80 -24.62
CA SER A 53 -11.31 -5.61 -23.78
C SER A 53 -11.84 -5.96 -22.39
N ILE A 54 -12.89 -6.80 -22.30
CA ILE A 54 -13.46 -7.23 -21.01
C ILE A 54 -12.40 -7.93 -20.15
N ILE A 55 -11.62 -8.83 -20.76
CA ILE A 55 -10.56 -9.58 -20.06
C ILE A 55 -9.44 -8.63 -19.61
N ALA A 56 -9.07 -7.66 -20.44
CA ALA A 56 -8.03 -6.68 -20.13
C ALA A 56 -8.44 -5.77 -18.97
N ASP A 57 -9.66 -5.22 -19.01
CA ASP A 57 -10.21 -4.35 -17.97
C ASP A 57 -10.25 -5.06 -16.61
N ARG A 58 -10.73 -6.30 -16.61
CA ARG A 58 -10.72 -7.13 -15.41
C ARG A 58 -9.31 -7.29 -14.84
N LYS A 59 -8.35 -7.73 -15.67
CA LYS A 59 -6.98 -7.98 -15.20
C LYS A 59 -6.33 -6.70 -14.68
N SER A 60 -6.59 -5.57 -15.34
CA SER A 60 -6.11 -4.27 -14.89
C SER A 60 -6.68 -3.92 -13.52
N LYS A 61 -7.99 -4.14 -13.31
CA LYS A 61 -8.63 -3.90 -12.02
C LYS A 61 -8.08 -4.82 -10.91
N GLU A 62 -7.95 -6.12 -11.18
CA GLU A 62 -7.39 -7.10 -10.25
C GLU A 62 -5.95 -6.72 -9.84
N GLU A 63 -5.12 -6.28 -10.80
CA GLU A 63 -3.76 -5.83 -10.51
C GLU A 63 -3.74 -4.53 -9.70
N GLN A 64 -4.61 -3.57 -10.02
CA GLN A 64 -4.70 -2.31 -9.28
C GLN A 64 -5.14 -2.54 -7.83
N GLU A 65 -6.09 -3.45 -7.60
CA GLU A 65 -6.52 -3.85 -6.26
C GLU A 65 -5.37 -4.49 -5.48
N ARG A 66 -4.62 -5.40 -6.12
CA ARG A 66 -3.44 -6.06 -5.53
C ARG A 66 -2.37 -5.05 -5.12
N LEU A 67 -2.04 -4.10 -6.00
CA LEU A 67 -1.06 -3.05 -5.72
C LEU A 67 -1.53 -2.14 -4.57
N THR A 68 -2.81 -1.77 -4.57
CA THR A 68 -3.40 -0.93 -3.52
C THR A 68 -3.35 -1.64 -2.16
N GLU A 69 -3.67 -2.93 -2.11
CA GLU A 69 -3.59 -3.73 -0.88
C GLU A 69 -2.14 -3.88 -0.40
N GLN A 70 -1.21 -4.14 -1.32
CA GLN A 70 0.22 -4.20 -1.00
C GLN A 70 0.72 -2.89 -0.40
N SER A 71 0.39 -1.74 -1.00
CA SER A 71 0.79 -0.43 -0.49
C SER A 71 0.20 -0.14 0.89
N LYS A 72 -1.04 -0.56 1.18
CA LYS A 72 -1.63 -0.43 2.52
C LYS A 72 -0.87 -1.23 3.55
N LEU A 73 -0.53 -2.49 3.25
CA LEU A 73 0.24 -3.34 4.14
C LEU A 73 1.66 -2.81 4.38
N GLU A 74 2.33 -2.31 3.36
CA GLU A 74 3.64 -1.68 3.50
C GLU A 74 3.58 -0.42 4.37
N PHE A 75 2.56 0.42 4.17
CA PHE A 75 2.34 1.61 4.99
C PHE A 75 2.09 1.27 6.47
N GLU A 76 1.28 0.24 6.74
CA GLU A 76 1.04 -0.23 8.12
C GLU A 76 2.31 -0.78 8.77
N LYS A 77 3.15 -1.52 8.04
CA LYS A 77 4.44 -2.00 8.55
C LYS A 77 5.37 -0.86 8.94
N ILE A 78 5.51 0.14 8.07
CA ILE A 78 6.32 1.34 8.35
C ILE A 78 5.81 2.05 9.62
N LYS A 79 4.48 2.20 9.74
CA LYS A 79 3.87 2.84 10.92
C LYS A 79 4.15 2.06 12.21
N LEU A 80 4.03 0.73 12.18
CA LEU A 80 4.34 -0.12 13.33
C LEU A 80 5.82 -0.04 13.72
N GLU A 81 6.71 -0.02 12.73
CA GLU A 81 8.15 0.11 12.97
C GLU A 81 8.52 1.46 13.59
N GLN A 82 7.91 2.56 13.13
CA GLN A 82 8.05 3.88 13.74
C GLN A 82 7.58 3.90 15.20
N ILE A 83 6.41 3.32 15.50
CA ILE A 83 5.90 3.23 16.87
C ILE A 83 6.85 2.40 17.75
N LYS A 84 7.39 1.29 17.23
CA LYS A 84 8.34 0.45 17.97
C LYS A 84 9.63 1.21 18.31
N LEU A 85 10.17 1.95 17.35
CA LEU A 85 11.35 2.79 17.57
C LEU A 85 11.08 3.91 18.58
N GLU A 86 9.90 4.53 18.54
CA GLU A 86 9.51 5.57 19.50
C GLU A 86 9.42 5.00 20.93
N ILE A 87 8.82 3.82 21.11
CA ILE A 87 8.77 3.12 22.39
C ILE A 87 10.17 2.75 22.90
N GLU A 88 11.04 2.25 22.02
CA GLU A 88 12.43 1.91 22.38
C GLU A 88 13.23 3.15 22.80
N LEU A 89 13.03 4.29 22.12
CA LEU A 89 13.67 5.57 22.46
C LEU A 89 13.17 6.13 23.80
N ASP A 90 11.87 6.06 24.07
CA ASP A 90 11.30 6.46 25.36
C ASP A 90 11.83 5.58 26.51
N ASN A 91 11.88 4.27 26.32
CA ASN A 91 12.44 3.35 27.32
C ASN A 91 13.94 3.62 27.59
N SER A 92 14.73 3.90 26.55
CA SER A 92 16.15 4.22 26.69
C SER A 92 16.36 5.57 27.40
N ASN A 93 15.52 6.57 27.13
CA ASN A 93 15.57 7.85 27.82
C ASN A 93 15.22 7.74 29.32
N ASP A 94 14.28 6.87 29.69
CA ASP A 94 13.96 6.58 31.09
C ASP A 94 15.14 5.91 31.83
N GLU A 95 15.89 5.04 31.14
CA GLU A 95 17.08 4.37 31.70
C GLU A 95 18.29 5.32 31.79
N PHE A 96 18.54 6.12 30.76
CA PHE A 96 19.59 7.15 30.78
C PHE A 96 19.31 8.24 31.83
N GLY A 97 18.04 8.63 32.01
CA GLY A 97 17.62 9.57 33.04
C GLY A 97 17.87 9.03 34.46
N LYS A 98 17.58 7.75 34.71
CA LYS A 98 17.86 7.09 35.99
C LYS A 98 19.36 6.96 36.30
N ILE A 99 20.16 6.56 35.32
CA ILE A 99 21.61 6.36 35.51
C ILE A 99 22.30 7.70 35.78
N THR A 100 21.96 8.74 35.00
CA THR A 100 22.61 10.06 35.11
C THR A 100 22.25 10.78 36.42
N LEU A 101 21.03 10.62 36.93
CA LEU A 101 20.63 11.23 38.22
C LEU A 101 21.15 10.45 39.44
N SER A 102 21.15 9.11 39.39
CA SER A 102 21.65 8.27 40.49
C SER A 102 23.16 8.46 40.70
N SER A 103 23.95 8.57 39.62
CA SER A 103 25.40 8.77 39.76
C SER A 103 25.80 10.21 40.08
N ALA A 104 24.99 11.22 39.72
CA ALA A 104 25.34 12.63 39.90
C ALA A 104 24.73 13.29 41.16
N PHE A 105 23.56 12.85 41.65
CA PHE A 105 22.85 13.54 42.72
C PHE A 105 22.27 12.68 43.84
N GLY A 106 22.40 11.35 43.79
CA GLY A 106 22.04 10.45 44.91
C GLY A 106 20.55 10.36 45.26
N GLU A 107 19.71 11.31 44.86
CA GLU A 107 18.26 11.29 45.06
C GLU A 107 17.49 11.86 43.86
N ASN A 108 16.26 11.36 43.71
CA ASN A 108 15.42 11.34 42.54
C ASN A 108 14.85 12.75 42.19
N VAL A 109 15.52 13.49 41.30
CA VAL A 109 15.01 14.79 40.82
C VAL A 109 13.98 14.55 39.71
N GLU A 110 12.74 14.95 39.97
CA GLU A 110 11.55 14.69 39.12
C GLU A 110 11.79 15.12 37.66
N ALA A 111 11.60 14.18 36.72
CA ALA A 111 11.93 14.29 35.29
C ALA A 111 11.29 15.46 34.51
N LYS A 112 10.41 16.25 35.14
CA LYS A 112 9.76 17.43 34.53
C LYS A 112 10.69 18.61 34.26
N LEU A 113 11.79 18.74 35.01
CA LEU A 113 12.75 19.85 34.84
C LEU A 113 13.89 19.53 33.86
N LEU A 114 13.96 18.29 33.35
CA LEU A 114 15.05 17.81 32.50
C LEU A 114 14.96 18.33 31.05
N LYS A 115 13.78 18.33 30.44
CA LYS A 115 13.60 18.81 29.05
C LYS A 115 14.02 20.28 28.86
N PRO A 116 13.62 21.22 29.74
CA PRO A 116 14.09 22.61 29.66
C PRO A 116 15.61 22.75 29.86
N LEU A 117 16.21 21.96 30.75
CA LEU A 117 17.64 22.07 31.09
C LEU A 117 18.56 21.53 29.98
N LEU A 118 18.17 20.42 29.35
CA LEU A 118 18.87 19.86 28.19
C LEU A 118 18.81 20.82 27.00
N LEU A 119 17.64 21.40 26.73
CA LEU A 119 17.46 22.39 25.68
C LEU A 119 18.33 23.64 25.94
N LEU A 120 18.38 24.12 27.20
CA LEU A 120 19.23 25.24 27.57
C LEU A 120 20.73 24.92 27.41
N THR A 121 21.14 23.69 27.73
CA THR A 121 22.54 23.24 27.59
C THR A 121 22.98 23.18 26.12
N ILE A 122 22.11 22.65 25.25
CA ILE A 122 22.36 22.61 23.81
C ILE A 122 22.43 24.04 23.24
N ILE A 123 21.48 24.91 23.61
CA ILE A 123 21.47 26.32 23.17
C ILE A 123 22.74 27.06 23.64
N LEU A 124 23.21 26.83 24.87
CA LEU A 124 24.45 27.42 25.38
C LEU A 124 25.69 26.90 24.66
N PHE A 125 25.70 25.63 24.26
CA PHE A 125 26.79 25.03 23.50
C PHE A 125 26.85 25.57 22.06
N GLU A 126 25.70 25.69 21.39
CA GLU A 126 25.60 26.30 20.07
C GLU A 126 25.96 27.79 20.08
N SER A 127 25.54 28.53 21.11
CA SER A 127 25.91 29.94 21.30
C SER A 127 27.41 30.13 21.57
N SER A 128 28.06 29.15 22.20
CA SER A 128 29.51 29.18 22.47
C SER A 128 30.35 28.82 21.24
N ASN A 129 29.79 28.04 20.30
CA ASN A 129 30.48 27.60 19.09
C ASN A 129 30.12 28.41 17.82
N GLY A 130 29.05 29.21 17.87
CA GLY A 130 28.58 30.07 16.76
C GLY A 130 29.38 31.36 16.52
N LEU A 131 30.50 31.59 17.21
CA LEU A 131 31.35 32.78 17.07
C LEU A 131 32.64 32.54 16.23
N LEU A 132 32.75 31.39 15.55
CA LEU A 132 33.92 31.04 14.72
C LEU A 132 33.59 30.91 13.22
N GLY A 133 32.65 31.71 12.71
CA GLY A 133 32.31 31.66 11.29
C GLY A 133 31.72 32.95 10.72
N SER A 134 32.52 34.02 10.65
CA SER A 134 32.49 34.99 9.53
C SER A 134 33.37 36.21 9.84
N ASP A 135 34.63 36.19 9.41
CA ASP A 135 35.23 37.25 8.59
C ASP A 135 36.73 36.97 8.46
N HIS A 136 37.19 36.77 7.23
CA HIS A 136 38.35 37.47 6.67
C HIS A 136 38.30 37.26 5.16
N GLY A 137 38.10 38.36 4.44
CA GLY A 137 38.55 38.51 3.06
C GLY A 137 40.06 38.63 2.96
#